data_AF-A0A0C2FYL4-F1
#
_entry.id   AF-A0A0C2FYL4-F1
#
_cell.length_a   1.000
_cell.length_b   1.000
_cell.length_c   1.000
_cell.angle_alpha   90.00
_cell.angle_beta   90.00
_cell.angle_gamma   90.00
#
_symmetry.space_group_name_H-M   'P 1'
#
loop_
_entity.id
_entity.type
_entity.pdbx_description
1 polymer ?
#
loop_
_entity_poly.entity_id
_entity_poly.type
_entity_poly.pdbx_seq_one_letter_code
_entity_poly.pdbx_strand_id
1 'polypeptide(L)'
;KENGKRKKPKFWRPISCPVCPAGRHDDAIELRAPKHADTAVNRTAGRKRAIPPRFTKKSKLKLSEYLKNMATPEIEAQLAPLRIAVKEYGDLVRELKANGAPKIDIDKAVVELKARKKKLEETEVALAPKEASFDRLKLEDLLKRRFFYDQSFSIYGGVTGLYDFGPMGCALKANMIQEWRKHFILEEGMLEVDCTSLTPEPVLKASGHVDRFADWMVKDLKTGECFRADHLIKNAAEKIMSDKKADEATKHALQDVLARLEGFDDKDMHEVITKFNFKSPSTGNDLTPPIAFNLMFPTQIGPTGDFKAYLRPETAQGIFVNFKRLLEFNQASFIEFL
;
A
#
# COMPACT_ATOMS: atom_id res chain seq x y z
N LYS A 1 67.08 15.51 15.27
CA LYS A 1 66.83 16.27 14.03
C LYS A 1 66.37 15.22 13.02
N GLU A 2 65.13 15.16 12.52
CA GLU A 2 64.28 16.21 11.98
C GLU A 2 62.79 15.94 12.25
N ASN A 3 62.04 17.04 12.36
CA ASN A 3 60.59 17.11 12.48
C ASN A 3 59.92 16.88 11.10
N GLY A 4 59.19 15.77 10.96
CA GLY A 4 58.31 15.51 9.81
C GLY A 4 56.86 15.94 10.09
N LYS A 5 56.46 17.12 9.59
CA LYS A 5 55.09 17.66 9.66
C LYS A 5 54.08 16.74 8.96
N ARG A 6 53.13 16.15 9.70
CA ARG A 6 51.91 15.52 9.14
C ARG A 6 50.88 16.61 8.78
N LYS A 7 50.56 16.75 7.49
CA LYS A 7 49.44 17.56 6.99
C LYS A 7 48.12 16.85 7.33
N LYS A 8 47.21 17.52 8.06
CA LYS A 8 45.80 17.11 8.21
C LYS A 8 44.95 17.69 7.06
N PRO A 9 44.03 16.93 6.45
CA PRO A 9 43.09 17.48 5.48
C PRO A 9 42.02 18.31 6.18
N LYS A 10 41.75 19.48 5.61
CA LYS A 10 40.66 20.40 5.99
C LYS A 10 39.34 19.79 5.53
N PHE A 11 38.35 19.59 6.40
CA PHE A 11 36.93 19.77 6.08
C PHE A 11 36.11 19.75 7.39
N TRP A 12 35.04 20.56 7.43
CA TRP A 12 34.07 20.80 8.51
C TRP A 12 34.45 21.88 9.55
N ARG A 13 33.97 23.11 9.29
CA ARG A 13 33.67 24.11 10.34
C ARG A 13 32.16 24.10 10.59
N PRO A 14 31.68 24.16 11.84
CA PRO A 14 30.26 24.27 12.14
C PRO A 14 29.76 25.68 11.85
N ILE A 15 28.60 25.79 11.20
CA ILE A 15 27.91 27.07 10.95
C ILE A 15 27.16 27.45 12.22
N SER A 16 27.59 28.53 12.86
CA SER A 16 26.88 29.23 13.94
C SER A 16 25.68 29.98 13.37
N CYS A 17 24.51 29.75 13.93
CA CYS A 17 23.27 30.48 13.65
C CYS A 17 23.29 31.86 14.33
N PRO A 18 23.17 32.99 13.62
CA PRO A 18 22.94 34.28 14.24
C PRO A 18 21.46 34.70 14.09
N VAL A 19 20.98 35.42 15.10
CA VAL A 19 19.75 36.26 15.12
C VAL A 19 18.48 35.60 15.70
N CYS A 20 18.41 35.61 17.04
CA CYS A 20 17.23 36.10 17.77
C CYS A 20 17.58 37.49 18.32
N PRO A 21 16.65 38.46 18.30
CA PRO A 21 16.48 39.30 19.49
C PRO A 21 15.00 39.52 19.85
N ALA A 22 14.76 39.55 21.16
CA ALA A 22 13.55 40.05 21.77
C ALA A 22 13.50 41.59 21.71
N GLY A 23 12.29 42.16 21.68
CA GLY A 23 12.04 43.54 22.15
C GLY A 23 11.27 44.46 21.19
N ARG A 24 10.10 44.89 21.67
CA ARG A 24 9.18 45.91 21.14
C ARG A 24 9.85 47.23 20.72
N HIS A 25 9.33 47.89 19.68
CA HIS A 25 8.82 49.26 19.73
C HIS A 25 8.01 49.59 18.46
N ASP A 26 6.91 50.32 18.64
CA ASP A 26 5.99 50.84 17.64
C ASP A 26 6.70 51.72 16.58
N ASP A 27 6.26 51.63 15.33
CA ASP A 27 6.14 52.79 14.43
C ASP A 27 5.34 52.42 13.16
N ALA A 28 4.26 53.17 12.94
CA ALA A 28 3.37 53.07 11.79
C ALA A 28 3.96 53.79 10.57
N ILE A 29 4.01 53.14 9.40
CA ILE A 29 4.23 53.82 8.11
C ILE A 29 3.32 53.22 7.03
N GLU A 30 2.57 54.12 6.38
CA GLU A 30 1.58 53.93 5.32
C GLU A 30 2.05 53.12 4.10
N LEU A 31 1.17 52.22 3.63
CA LEU A 31 1.28 51.55 2.33
C LEU A 31 0.74 52.46 1.20
N ARG A 32 1.62 53.01 0.37
CA ARG A 32 1.27 53.61 -0.93
C ARG A 32 1.14 52.53 -2.01
N ALA A 33 -0.02 52.47 -2.67
CA ALA A 33 -0.28 51.65 -3.85
C ALA A 33 0.43 52.19 -5.12
N PRO A 34 0.96 51.33 -6.01
CA PRO A 34 1.37 51.74 -7.34
C PRO A 34 0.25 51.56 -8.38
N LYS A 35 0.32 52.43 -9.40
CA LYS A 35 -0.70 52.80 -10.37
C LYS A 35 -0.87 51.78 -11.50
N HIS A 36 -2.09 51.74 -12.03
CA HIS A 36 -2.51 51.00 -13.23
C HIS A 36 -1.66 51.33 -14.46
N ALA A 37 -1.22 50.28 -15.17
CA ALA A 37 -0.78 50.33 -16.55
C ALA A 37 -1.69 49.40 -17.38
N ASP A 38 -2.52 50.02 -18.21
CA ASP A 38 -3.36 49.34 -19.20
C ASP A 38 -2.50 48.88 -20.39
N THR A 39 -2.46 47.58 -20.63
CA THR A 39 -2.06 47.02 -21.92
C THR A 39 -3.09 46.00 -22.38
N ALA A 40 -3.77 46.35 -23.48
CA ALA A 40 -4.78 45.55 -24.14
C ALA A 40 -4.21 44.21 -24.63
N VAL A 41 -4.83 43.10 -24.20
CA VAL A 41 -4.54 41.76 -24.72
C VAL A 41 -5.70 41.29 -25.61
N ASN A 42 -5.34 41.03 -26.86
CA ASN A 42 -6.15 40.50 -27.95
C ASN A 42 -7.03 39.31 -27.53
N ARG A 43 -8.35 39.41 -27.75
CA ARG A 43 -9.31 38.31 -27.59
C ARG A 43 -9.26 37.38 -28.81
N THR A 44 -8.41 36.36 -28.78
CA THR A 44 -8.60 35.17 -29.61
C THR A 44 -9.46 34.16 -28.85
N ALA A 45 -10.65 33.85 -29.38
CA ALA A 45 -11.57 32.87 -28.85
C ALA A 45 -10.92 31.47 -28.81
N GLY A 46 -10.39 31.10 -27.65
CA GLY A 46 -9.86 29.77 -27.40
C GLY A 46 -10.99 28.73 -27.43
N ARG A 47 -10.91 27.79 -28.36
CA ARG A 47 -11.70 26.55 -28.39
C ARG A 47 -11.63 25.90 -26.99
N LYS A 48 -12.73 25.86 -26.25
CA LYS A 48 -12.81 25.14 -24.95
C LYS A 48 -12.40 23.68 -25.20
N ARG A 49 -11.20 23.30 -24.75
CA ARG A 49 -10.80 21.89 -24.71
C ARG A 49 -11.76 21.18 -23.75
N ALA A 50 -12.38 20.10 -24.21
CA ALA A 50 -13.29 19.30 -23.40
C ALA A 50 -12.53 18.79 -22.16
N ILE A 51 -13.09 19.05 -20.97
CA ILE A 51 -12.56 18.53 -19.71
C ILE A 51 -12.69 17.00 -19.77
N PRO A 52 -11.61 16.23 -19.60
CA PRO A 52 -11.71 14.78 -19.59
C PRO A 52 -12.61 14.33 -18.43
N PRO A 53 -13.41 13.27 -18.62
CA PRO A 53 -14.34 12.81 -17.60
C PRO A 53 -13.58 12.43 -16.32
N ARG A 54 -14.09 12.89 -15.16
CA ARG A 54 -13.50 12.64 -13.82
C ARG A 54 -13.29 11.14 -13.53
N PHE A 55 -14.08 10.27 -14.15
CA PHE A 55 -14.03 8.82 -13.99
C PHE A 55 -14.00 8.12 -15.36
N THR A 56 -13.09 7.17 -15.52
CA THR A 56 -13.08 6.19 -16.62
C THR A 56 -14.17 5.13 -16.43
N LYS A 57 -14.52 4.39 -17.50
CA LYS A 57 -15.51 3.31 -17.41
C LYS A 57 -15.14 2.24 -16.37
N LYS A 58 -13.84 1.93 -16.22
CA LYS A 58 -13.32 0.98 -15.22
C LYS A 58 -13.42 1.55 -13.79
N SER A 59 -13.18 2.85 -13.60
CA SER A 59 -13.34 3.47 -12.28
C SER A 59 -14.81 3.66 -11.88
N LYS A 60 -15.73 3.84 -12.84
CA LYS A 60 -17.17 3.86 -12.55
C LYS A 60 -17.68 2.51 -12.01
N LEU A 61 -17.20 1.39 -12.57
CA LEU A 61 -17.54 0.05 -12.08
C LEU A 61 -17.04 -0.16 -10.64
N LYS A 62 -15.79 0.22 -10.37
CA LYS A 62 -15.21 0.18 -9.01
C LYS A 62 -15.94 1.09 -8.02
N LEU A 63 -16.41 2.25 -8.48
CA LEU A 63 -17.19 3.18 -7.68
C LEU A 63 -18.56 2.60 -7.31
N SER A 64 -19.26 1.99 -8.26
CA SER A 64 -20.54 1.32 -7.98
C SER A 64 -20.37 0.18 -6.99
N GLU A 65 -19.27 -0.57 -7.06
CA GLU A 65 -18.92 -1.63 -6.10
C GLU A 65 -18.58 -1.06 -4.70
N TYR A 66 -17.77 0.00 -4.65
CA TYR A 66 -17.47 0.71 -3.40
C TYR A 66 -18.75 1.25 -2.72
N LEU A 67 -19.63 1.90 -3.48
CA LEU A 67 -20.90 2.44 -2.98
C LEU A 67 -21.93 1.36 -2.64
N LYS A 68 -21.73 0.09 -3.02
CA LYS A 68 -22.54 -1.02 -2.52
C LYS A 68 -22.06 -1.50 -1.16
N ASN A 69 -20.75 -1.42 -0.92
CA ASN A 69 -20.13 -2.02 0.26
C ASN A 69 -19.93 -1.00 1.40
N MET A 70 -19.75 0.28 1.08
CA MET A 70 -19.26 1.32 2.00
C MET A 70 -20.12 2.61 1.97
N ALA A 71 -21.31 2.58 1.37
CA ALA A 71 -22.19 3.75 1.38
C ALA A 71 -22.75 4.01 2.79
N THR A 72 -22.81 5.28 3.18
CA THR A 72 -23.55 5.68 4.37
C THR A 72 -25.06 5.42 4.17
N PRO A 73 -25.85 5.23 5.24
CA PRO A 73 -27.29 5.00 5.13
C PRO A 73 -28.02 6.08 4.32
N GLU A 74 -27.53 7.32 4.37
CA GLU A 74 -28.07 8.48 3.63
C GLU A 74 -27.80 8.41 2.11
N ILE A 75 -26.65 7.88 1.70
CA ILE A 75 -26.29 7.66 0.30
C ILE A 75 -27.08 6.46 -0.25
N GLU A 76 -27.22 5.39 0.54
CA GLU A 76 -27.98 4.21 0.13
C GLU A 76 -29.47 4.51 -0.04
N ALA A 77 -30.06 5.36 0.80
CA ALA A 77 -31.45 5.81 0.65
C ALA A 77 -31.73 6.48 -0.71
N GLN A 78 -30.71 7.12 -1.32
CA GLN A 78 -30.82 7.75 -2.63
C GLN A 78 -30.51 6.78 -3.79
N LEU A 79 -29.61 5.81 -3.58
CA LEU A 79 -29.18 4.85 -4.61
C LEU A 79 -30.09 3.62 -4.72
N ALA A 80 -30.65 3.13 -3.61
CA ALA A 80 -31.54 1.97 -3.55
C ALA A 80 -32.74 2.04 -4.53
N PRO A 81 -33.54 3.13 -4.61
CA PRO A 81 -34.65 3.18 -5.55
C PRO A 81 -34.19 3.14 -7.02
N LEU A 82 -33.02 3.73 -7.32
CA LEU A 82 -32.44 3.69 -8.66
C LEU A 82 -31.92 2.29 -9.04
N ARG A 83 -31.35 1.56 -8.07
CA ARG A 83 -30.90 0.16 -8.25
C ARG A 83 -32.09 -0.77 -8.50
N ILE A 84 -33.18 -0.60 -7.74
CA ILE A 84 -34.43 -1.36 -7.92
C ILE A 84 -35.01 -1.08 -9.31
N ALA A 85 -35.14 0.19 -9.71
CA ALA A 85 -35.67 0.58 -11.01
C ALA A 85 -34.84 0.04 -12.20
N VAL A 86 -33.52 -0.09 -12.05
CA VAL A 86 -32.65 -0.70 -13.08
C VAL A 86 -32.82 -2.22 -13.13
N LYS A 87 -33.04 -2.86 -11.97
CA LYS A 87 -33.29 -4.31 -11.89
C LYS A 87 -34.64 -4.68 -12.51
N GLU A 88 -35.71 -3.99 -12.13
CA GLU A 88 -37.06 -4.19 -12.67
C GLU A 88 -37.10 -4.07 -14.20
N TYR A 89 -36.45 -3.06 -14.76
CA TYR A 89 -36.40 -2.88 -16.22
C TYR A 89 -35.43 -3.85 -16.90
N GLY A 90 -34.42 -4.34 -16.18
CA GLY A 90 -33.55 -5.41 -16.65
C GLY A 90 -34.31 -6.73 -16.78
N ASP A 91 -35.17 -7.03 -15.80
CA ASP A 91 -36.00 -8.23 -15.77
C ASP A 91 -37.15 -8.14 -16.80
N LEU A 92 -37.78 -6.97 -16.96
CA LEU A 92 -38.75 -6.70 -18.04
C LEU A 92 -38.16 -6.95 -19.44
N VAL A 93 -36.92 -6.51 -19.69
CA VAL A 93 -36.24 -6.76 -20.98
C VAL A 93 -35.94 -8.26 -21.18
N ARG A 94 -35.70 -9.02 -20.10
CA ARG A 94 -35.51 -10.47 -20.17
C ARG A 94 -36.82 -11.20 -20.45
N GLU A 95 -37.90 -10.80 -19.78
CA GLU A 95 -39.25 -11.36 -20.01
C GLU A 95 -39.76 -11.08 -21.42
N LEU A 96 -39.62 -9.86 -21.93
CA LEU A 96 -40.01 -9.51 -23.29
C LEU A 96 -39.23 -10.32 -24.36
N LYS A 97 -37.96 -10.66 -24.07
CA LYS A 97 -37.15 -11.52 -24.93
C LYS A 97 -37.54 -13.00 -24.82
N ALA A 98 -37.91 -13.46 -23.62
CA ALA A 98 -38.37 -14.82 -23.39
C ALA A 98 -39.74 -15.08 -24.03
N ASN A 99 -40.63 -14.08 -24.00
CA ASN A 99 -41.99 -14.16 -24.53
C ASN A 99 -42.08 -13.87 -26.04
N GLY A 100 -40.95 -13.65 -26.73
CA GLY A 100 -40.92 -13.38 -28.17
C GLY A 100 -41.64 -12.09 -28.58
N ALA A 101 -41.65 -11.08 -27.71
CA ALA A 101 -42.37 -9.83 -27.95
C ALA A 101 -41.85 -9.08 -29.21
N PRO A 102 -42.68 -8.22 -29.82
CA PRO A 102 -42.28 -7.44 -30.99
C PRO A 102 -40.97 -6.67 -30.74
N LYS A 103 -40.08 -6.67 -31.74
CA LYS A 103 -38.77 -6.01 -31.67
C LYS A 103 -38.85 -4.53 -31.24
N ILE A 104 -39.94 -3.86 -31.61
CA ILE A 104 -40.23 -2.47 -31.26
C ILE A 104 -40.37 -2.29 -29.73
N ASP A 105 -40.99 -3.22 -29.03
CA ASP A 105 -41.23 -3.12 -27.59
C ASP A 105 -39.99 -3.50 -26.79
N ILE A 106 -39.19 -4.45 -27.31
CA ILE A 106 -37.86 -4.76 -26.79
C ILE A 106 -36.94 -3.54 -26.91
N ASP A 107 -36.92 -2.88 -28.07
CA ASP A 107 -36.05 -1.71 -28.30
C ASP A 107 -36.46 -0.52 -27.42
N LYS A 108 -37.77 -0.27 -27.23
CA LYS A 108 -38.27 0.73 -26.27
C LYS A 108 -37.83 0.43 -24.84
N ALA A 109 -37.98 -0.82 -24.38
CA ALA A 109 -37.56 -1.23 -23.04
C ALA A 109 -36.03 -1.14 -22.85
N VAL A 110 -35.24 -1.43 -23.90
CA VAL A 110 -33.77 -1.28 -23.88
C VAL A 110 -33.34 0.19 -23.82
N VAL A 111 -34.03 1.10 -24.51
CA VAL A 111 -33.76 2.55 -24.43
C VAL A 111 -34.03 3.06 -23.02
N GLU A 112 -35.15 2.67 -22.43
CA GLU A 112 -35.52 3.05 -21.06
C GLU A 112 -34.56 2.48 -20.01
N LEU A 113 -34.14 1.22 -20.18
CA LEU A 113 -33.10 0.60 -19.35
C LEU A 113 -31.76 1.35 -19.44
N LYS A 114 -31.36 1.78 -20.65
CA LYS A 114 -30.14 2.58 -20.85
C LYS A 114 -30.24 3.95 -20.19
N ALA A 115 -31.40 4.61 -20.26
CA ALA A 115 -31.63 5.90 -19.62
C ALA A 115 -31.52 5.79 -18.09
N ARG A 116 -32.09 4.75 -17.49
CA ARG A 116 -32.03 4.50 -16.04
C ARG A 116 -30.65 4.10 -15.56
N LYS A 117 -29.92 3.28 -16.32
CA LYS A 117 -28.51 2.98 -16.06
C LYS A 117 -27.65 4.24 -16.07
N LYS A 118 -27.89 5.13 -17.05
CA LYS A 118 -27.19 6.40 -17.13
C LYS A 118 -27.49 7.29 -15.92
N LYS A 119 -28.76 7.37 -15.51
CA LYS A 119 -29.18 8.13 -14.31
C LYS A 119 -28.55 7.57 -13.03
N LEU A 120 -28.52 6.25 -12.87
CA LEU A 120 -27.83 5.60 -11.74
C LEU A 120 -26.34 5.92 -11.74
N GLU A 121 -25.65 5.79 -12.88
CA GLU A 121 -24.22 6.13 -12.99
C GLU A 121 -23.93 7.61 -12.68
N GLU A 122 -24.79 8.52 -13.13
CA GLU A 122 -24.64 9.96 -12.86
C GLU A 122 -24.83 10.29 -11.38
N THR A 123 -25.84 9.68 -10.73
CA THR A 123 -26.08 9.84 -9.29
C THR A 123 -24.99 9.19 -8.45
N GLU A 124 -24.50 8.00 -8.81
CA GLU A 124 -23.35 7.35 -8.17
C GLU A 124 -22.10 8.23 -8.25
N VAL A 125 -21.84 8.87 -9.40
CA VAL A 125 -20.71 9.79 -9.59
C VAL A 125 -20.89 11.10 -8.81
N ALA A 126 -22.12 11.59 -8.66
CA ALA A 126 -22.42 12.81 -7.92
C ALA A 126 -22.32 12.62 -6.40
N LEU A 127 -22.78 11.47 -5.90
CA LEU A 127 -22.74 11.07 -4.49
C LEU A 127 -21.44 10.39 -4.10
N ALA A 128 -20.54 10.16 -5.06
CA ALA A 128 -19.21 9.68 -4.79
C ALA A 128 -18.50 10.63 -3.81
N PRO A 129 -17.95 10.13 -2.68
CA PRO A 129 -17.11 10.95 -1.84
C PRO A 129 -16.00 11.58 -2.69
N LYS A 130 -15.57 12.80 -2.37
CA LYS A 130 -14.51 13.47 -3.17
C LYS A 130 -13.22 12.63 -3.19
N GLU A 131 -13.03 11.75 -2.21
CA GLU A 131 -11.98 10.74 -2.11
C GLU A 131 -12.13 9.53 -3.06
N ALA A 132 -13.27 9.34 -3.74
CA ALA A 132 -13.56 8.09 -4.49
C ALA A 132 -12.74 7.89 -5.78
N SER A 133 -11.82 8.80 -6.10
CA SER A 133 -10.75 8.57 -7.06
C SER A 133 -9.40 8.68 -6.38
N PHE A 134 -9.10 7.75 -5.47
CA PHE A 134 -7.74 7.60 -4.95
C PHE A 134 -6.82 7.24 -6.11
N ASP A 135 -6.02 8.21 -6.55
CA ASP A 135 -5.05 8.05 -7.62
C ASP A 135 -3.68 7.83 -6.98
N ARG A 136 -3.33 6.55 -6.80
CA ARG A 136 -2.08 6.12 -6.19
C ARG A 136 -0.87 6.79 -6.83
N LEU A 137 -0.84 6.89 -8.16
CA LEU A 137 0.28 7.46 -8.90
C LEU A 137 0.45 8.95 -8.61
N LYS A 138 -0.66 9.70 -8.54
CA LYS A 138 -0.61 11.12 -8.16
C LYS A 138 -0.17 11.32 -6.71
N LEU A 139 -0.60 10.45 -5.80
CA LEU A 139 -0.15 10.52 -4.41
C LEU A 139 1.34 10.20 -4.30
N GLU A 140 1.81 9.11 -4.92
CA GLU A 140 3.22 8.74 -4.90
C GLU A 140 4.11 9.84 -5.51
N ASP A 141 3.69 10.45 -6.63
CA ASP A 141 4.37 11.60 -7.22
C ASP A 141 4.44 12.80 -6.24
N LEU A 142 3.32 13.11 -5.58
CA LEU A 142 3.28 14.20 -4.59
C LEU A 142 4.21 13.91 -3.40
N LEU A 143 4.18 12.69 -2.85
CA LEU A 143 4.99 12.29 -1.70
C LEU A 143 6.49 12.36 -2.04
N LYS A 144 6.89 11.88 -3.21
CA LYS A 144 8.29 11.96 -3.68
C LYS A 144 8.71 13.39 -3.96
N ARG A 145 7.89 14.17 -4.68
CA ARG A 145 8.18 15.57 -5.02
C ARG A 145 8.27 16.49 -3.79
N ARG A 146 7.57 16.14 -2.72
CA ARG A 146 7.62 16.85 -1.42
C ARG A 146 8.56 16.20 -0.41
N PHE A 147 9.30 15.18 -0.84
CA PHE A 147 10.25 14.43 -0.03
C PHE A 147 9.66 13.98 1.32
N PHE A 148 8.48 13.35 1.27
CA PHE A 148 7.94 12.61 2.40
C PHE A 148 8.72 11.33 2.61
N TYR A 149 8.90 10.54 1.55
CA TYR A 149 9.86 9.46 1.48
C TYR A 149 10.41 9.35 0.05
N ASP A 150 11.57 8.75 -0.10
CA ASP A 150 12.10 8.35 -1.41
C ASP A 150 12.87 7.02 -1.29
N GLN A 151 13.23 6.42 -2.42
CA GLN A 151 13.97 5.16 -2.44
C GLN A 151 15.38 5.34 -1.85
N SER A 152 15.76 4.49 -0.90
CA SER A 152 17.10 4.55 -0.29
C SER A 152 18.18 4.28 -1.34
N PHE A 153 19.28 5.02 -1.26
CA PHE A 153 20.43 4.90 -2.18
C PHE A 153 20.06 5.12 -3.66
N SER A 154 19.06 5.96 -3.95
CA SER A 154 18.56 6.21 -5.32
C SER A 154 19.65 6.60 -6.33
N ILE A 155 20.66 7.38 -5.91
CA ILE A 155 21.81 7.76 -6.76
C ILE A 155 22.72 6.59 -7.16
N TYR A 156 22.62 5.45 -6.47
CA TYR A 156 23.35 4.22 -6.75
C TYR A 156 22.48 3.14 -7.43
N GLY A 157 21.31 3.53 -7.94
CA GLY A 157 20.34 2.61 -8.55
C GLY A 157 19.22 2.16 -7.61
N GLY A 158 19.34 2.49 -6.32
CA GLY A 158 18.32 2.19 -5.31
C GLY A 158 18.24 0.70 -4.93
N VAL A 159 17.72 0.45 -3.73
CA VAL A 159 17.44 -0.93 -3.27
C VAL A 159 15.94 -1.08 -3.07
N THR A 160 15.34 -2.06 -3.73
CA THR A 160 13.89 -2.32 -3.61
C THR A 160 13.55 -2.73 -2.17
N GLY A 161 12.50 -2.14 -1.60
CA GLY A 161 12.06 -2.42 -0.23
C GLY A 161 12.72 -1.53 0.84
N LEU A 162 13.72 -0.73 0.49
CA LEU A 162 14.32 0.26 1.39
C LEU A 162 13.91 1.69 0.98
N TYR A 163 13.45 2.47 1.97
CA TYR A 163 13.02 3.85 1.77
C TYR A 163 13.54 4.77 2.88
N ASP A 164 13.95 5.97 2.48
CA ASP A 164 14.40 7.03 3.38
C ASP A 164 13.27 8.05 3.56
N PHE A 165 12.95 8.38 4.81
CA PHE A 165 11.97 9.43 5.11
C PHE A 165 12.64 10.81 5.06
N GLY A 166 12.06 11.73 4.29
CA GLY A 166 12.48 13.13 4.30
C GLY A 166 11.84 13.92 5.45
N PRO A 167 12.06 15.25 5.53
CA PRO A 167 11.70 16.05 6.70
C PRO A 167 10.22 15.96 7.08
N MET A 168 9.33 16.05 6.09
CA MET A 168 7.87 15.97 6.32
C MET A 168 7.42 14.57 6.71
N GLY A 169 8.06 13.53 6.15
CA GLY A 169 7.77 12.14 6.50
C GLY A 169 8.22 11.81 7.92
N CYS A 170 9.40 12.29 8.33
CA CYS A 170 9.90 12.16 9.70
C CYS A 170 8.96 12.85 10.71
N ALA A 171 8.51 14.08 10.43
CA ALA A 171 7.56 14.77 11.30
C ALA A 171 6.22 14.03 11.41
N LEU A 172 5.67 13.56 10.29
CA LEU A 172 4.45 12.76 10.27
C LEU A 172 4.60 11.46 11.07
N LYS A 173 5.69 10.71 10.84
CA LYS A 173 5.99 9.47 11.55
C LYS A 173 6.12 9.71 13.06
N ALA A 174 6.81 10.77 13.47
CA ALA A 174 6.97 11.12 14.88
C ALA A 174 5.62 11.43 15.54
N ASN A 175 4.75 12.20 14.87
CA ASN A 175 3.42 12.51 15.36
C ASN A 175 2.55 11.25 15.48
N MET A 176 2.59 10.34 14.49
CA MET A 176 1.85 9.08 14.55
C MET A 176 2.30 8.20 15.71
N ILE A 177 3.62 8.05 15.92
CA ILE A 177 4.16 7.29 17.06
C ILE A 177 3.75 7.93 18.38
N GLN A 178 3.78 9.27 18.46
CA GLN A 178 3.38 9.98 19.67
C GLN A 178 1.90 9.76 20.01
N GLU A 179 1.00 9.83 19.04
CA GLU A 179 -0.42 9.53 19.26
C GLU A 179 -0.65 8.07 19.65
N TRP A 180 0.06 7.14 19.03
CA TRP A 180 -0.01 5.72 19.42
C TRP A 180 0.44 5.51 20.88
N ARG A 181 1.54 6.16 21.30
CA ARG A 181 2.02 6.10 22.68
C ARG A 181 1.03 6.72 23.66
N LYS A 182 0.39 7.84 23.31
CA LYS A 182 -0.64 8.44 24.16
C LYS A 182 -1.82 7.49 24.36
N HIS A 183 -2.29 6.89 23.28
CA HIS A 183 -3.49 6.06 23.29
C HIS A 183 -3.29 4.71 23.97
N PHE A 184 -2.15 4.04 23.76
CA PHE A 184 -1.91 2.71 24.35
C PHE A 184 -1.06 2.78 25.61
N ILE A 185 0.11 3.42 25.54
CA ILE A 185 1.06 3.37 26.66
C ILE A 185 0.58 4.23 27.83
N LEU A 186 0.21 5.50 27.57
CA LEU A 186 -0.15 6.42 28.65
C LEU A 186 -1.56 6.19 29.19
N GLU A 187 -2.53 5.87 28.32
CA GLU A 187 -3.92 5.65 28.72
C GLU A 187 -4.08 4.36 29.55
N GLU A 188 -3.40 3.28 29.15
CA GLU A 188 -3.50 1.98 29.83
C GLU A 188 -2.38 1.75 30.86
N GLY A 189 -1.42 2.68 30.98
CA GLY A 189 -0.32 2.58 31.94
C GLY A 189 0.67 1.44 31.62
N MET A 190 0.90 1.15 30.35
CA MET A 190 1.78 0.07 29.91
C MET A 190 3.26 0.35 30.18
N LEU A 191 4.04 -0.72 30.33
CA LEU A 191 5.50 -0.66 30.49
C LEU A 191 6.20 -0.66 29.12
N GLU A 192 6.76 0.48 28.72
CA GLU A 192 7.53 0.61 27.49
C GLU A 192 8.99 0.15 27.68
N VAL A 193 9.51 -0.67 26.75
CA VAL A 193 10.92 -1.07 26.70
C VAL A 193 11.48 -0.96 25.30
N ASP A 194 12.76 -0.58 25.19
CA ASP A 194 13.50 -0.57 23.93
C ASP A 194 14.60 -1.65 23.95
N CYS A 195 14.54 -2.55 22.97
CA CYS A 195 15.41 -3.72 22.88
C CYS A 195 16.31 -3.64 21.64
N THR A 196 17.41 -4.40 21.63
CA THR A 196 18.32 -4.44 20.48
C THR A 196 17.66 -5.03 19.22
N SER A 197 18.08 -4.55 18.05
CA SER A 197 17.66 -5.12 16.76
C SER A 197 18.41 -6.41 16.40
N LEU A 198 19.65 -6.57 16.89
CA LEU A 198 20.40 -7.81 16.73
C LEU A 198 19.93 -8.83 17.77
N THR A 199 19.61 -10.03 17.28
CA THR A 199 19.09 -11.12 18.11
C THR A 199 19.91 -12.39 17.88
N PRO A 200 20.48 -13.00 18.93
CA PRO A 200 21.19 -14.28 18.82
C PRO A 200 20.33 -15.40 18.26
N GLU A 201 20.93 -16.29 17.45
CA GLU A 201 20.23 -17.45 16.88
C GLU A 201 19.49 -18.31 17.92
N PRO A 202 20.03 -18.62 19.12
CA PRO A 202 19.33 -19.44 20.10
C PRO A 202 17.96 -18.89 20.54
N VAL A 203 17.81 -17.56 20.59
CA VAL A 203 16.54 -16.91 20.96
C VAL A 203 15.48 -17.17 19.89
N LEU A 204 15.87 -17.00 18.62
CA LEU A 204 14.96 -17.20 17.47
C LEU A 204 14.72 -18.68 17.16
N LYS A 205 15.65 -19.55 17.56
CA LYS A 205 15.44 -21.00 17.52
C LYS A 205 14.42 -21.43 18.58
N ALA A 206 14.54 -20.90 19.80
CA ALA A 206 13.58 -21.19 20.88
C ALA A 206 12.16 -20.69 20.56
N SER A 207 12.03 -19.54 19.90
CA SER A 207 10.72 -19.02 19.45
C SER A 207 10.18 -19.68 18.18
N GLY A 208 10.94 -20.60 17.56
CA GLY A 208 10.55 -21.33 16.35
C GLY A 208 10.73 -20.56 15.04
N HIS A 209 11.20 -19.31 15.08
CA HIS A 209 11.40 -18.49 13.89
C HIS A 209 12.42 -19.08 12.93
N VAL A 210 13.50 -19.67 13.44
CA VAL A 210 14.54 -20.30 12.58
C VAL A 210 13.96 -21.40 11.70
N ASP A 211 12.96 -22.14 12.19
CA ASP A 211 12.41 -23.30 11.50
C ASP A 211 11.15 -22.99 10.68
N ARG A 212 10.36 -21.99 11.12
CA ARG A 212 9.02 -21.72 10.56
C ARG A 212 8.87 -20.36 9.89
N PHE A 213 9.79 -19.42 10.13
CA PHE A 213 9.71 -18.08 9.54
C PHE A 213 10.32 -18.06 8.14
N ALA A 214 9.71 -18.86 7.25
CA ALA A 214 10.15 -19.02 5.88
C ALA A 214 8.96 -18.91 4.93
N ASP A 215 9.18 -18.24 3.81
CA ASP A 215 8.25 -18.25 2.67
C ASP A 215 8.71 -19.30 1.66
N TRP A 216 7.75 -19.87 0.92
CA TRP A 216 8.03 -20.70 -0.22
C TRP A 216 8.44 -19.84 -1.42
N MET A 217 9.65 -20.06 -1.93
CA MET A 217 10.21 -19.33 -3.07
C MET A 217 10.42 -20.25 -4.27
N VAL A 218 10.15 -19.75 -5.46
CA VAL A 218 10.45 -20.41 -6.74
C VAL A 218 11.44 -19.56 -7.53
N LYS A 219 12.30 -20.20 -8.31
CA LYS A 219 13.33 -19.53 -9.11
C LYS A 219 13.10 -19.77 -10.59
N ASP A 220 13.32 -18.76 -11.41
CA ASP A 220 13.41 -18.93 -12.87
C ASP A 220 14.67 -19.76 -13.20
N LEU A 221 14.50 -20.86 -13.93
CA LEU A 221 15.58 -21.78 -14.26
C LEU A 221 16.69 -21.17 -15.12
N LYS A 222 16.43 -20.08 -15.87
CA LYS A 222 17.42 -19.44 -16.73
C LYS A 222 18.04 -18.21 -16.11
N THR A 223 17.24 -17.35 -15.48
CA THR A 223 17.72 -16.08 -14.94
C THR A 223 18.15 -16.17 -13.47
N GLY A 224 17.66 -17.17 -12.74
CA GLY A 224 17.84 -17.28 -11.29
C GLY A 224 17.02 -16.27 -10.49
N GLU A 225 16.13 -15.50 -11.14
CA GLU A 225 15.24 -14.55 -10.47
C GLU A 225 14.32 -15.31 -9.51
N CYS A 226 14.22 -14.81 -8.27
CA CYS A 226 13.47 -15.47 -7.21
C CYS A 226 12.11 -14.79 -7.01
N PHE A 227 11.05 -15.59 -6.95
CA PHE A 227 9.69 -15.12 -6.71
C PHE A 227 9.10 -15.84 -5.50
N ARG A 228 8.33 -15.09 -4.71
CA ARG A 228 7.45 -15.66 -3.70
C ARG A 228 6.34 -16.49 -4.37
N ALA A 229 6.24 -17.76 -4.04
CA ALA A 229 5.37 -18.72 -4.70
C ALA A 229 3.88 -18.33 -4.55
N ASP A 230 3.48 -17.90 -3.36
CA ASP A 230 2.12 -17.45 -3.05
C ASP A 230 1.73 -16.21 -3.88
N HIS A 231 2.60 -15.19 -3.92
CA HIS A 231 2.37 -14.01 -4.74
C HIS A 231 2.35 -14.32 -6.23
N LEU A 232 3.20 -15.24 -6.69
CA LEU A 232 3.24 -15.69 -8.07
C LEU A 232 1.93 -16.38 -8.47
N ILE A 233 1.47 -17.34 -7.66
CA ILE A 233 0.19 -18.03 -7.86
C ILE A 233 -0.96 -17.03 -7.84
N LYS A 234 -0.98 -16.11 -6.86
CA LYS A 234 -2.05 -15.11 -6.74
C LYS A 234 -2.16 -14.23 -7.98
N ASN A 235 -1.04 -13.64 -8.41
CA ASN A 235 -1.02 -12.76 -9.57
C ASN A 235 -1.33 -13.51 -10.87
N ALA A 236 -0.84 -14.75 -11.04
CA ALA A 236 -1.12 -15.58 -12.21
C ALA A 236 -2.60 -15.98 -12.27
N ALA A 237 -3.18 -16.39 -11.14
CA ALA A 237 -4.58 -16.75 -11.01
C ALA A 237 -5.50 -15.55 -11.33
N GLU A 238 -5.24 -14.38 -10.72
CA GLU A 238 -6.01 -13.15 -10.99
C GLU A 238 -5.93 -12.74 -12.47
N LYS A 239 -4.77 -12.89 -13.11
CA LYS A 239 -4.59 -12.62 -14.53
C LYS A 239 -5.45 -13.53 -15.40
N ILE A 240 -5.47 -14.83 -15.12
CA ILE A 240 -6.29 -15.82 -15.86
C ILE A 240 -7.78 -15.56 -15.63
N MET A 241 -8.20 -15.29 -14.39
CA MET A 241 -9.60 -14.98 -14.08
C MET A 241 -10.09 -13.71 -14.78
N SER A 242 -9.20 -12.74 -14.99
CA SER A 242 -9.52 -11.50 -15.71
C SER A 242 -9.62 -11.68 -17.24
N ASP A 243 -9.09 -12.78 -17.78
CA ASP A 243 -9.17 -13.09 -19.20
C ASP A 243 -10.57 -13.60 -19.57
N LYS A 244 -11.14 -13.05 -20.64
CA LYS A 244 -12.46 -13.42 -21.15
C LYS A 244 -12.47 -14.80 -21.81
N LYS A 245 -11.30 -15.30 -22.20
CA LYS A 245 -11.14 -16.60 -22.88
C LYS A 245 -10.95 -17.77 -21.93
N ALA A 246 -10.80 -17.52 -20.62
CA ALA A 246 -10.61 -18.58 -19.65
C ALA A 246 -11.93 -19.31 -19.35
N ASP A 247 -11.86 -20.64 -19.32
CA ASP A 247 -12.99 -21.51 -19.01
C ASP A 247 -13.54 -21.23 -17.60
N GLU A 248 -14.85 -21.26 -17.43
CA GLU A 248 -15.50 -21.00 -16.12
C GLU A 248 -15.10 -22.06 -15.06
N ALA A 249 -14.86 -23.30 -15.47
CA ALA A 249 -14.33 -24.35 -14.59
C ALA A 249 -12.93 -24.01 -14.05
N THR A 250 -12.06 -23.45 -14.88
CA THR A 250 -10.71 -23.02 -14.50
C THR A 250 -10.77 -21.83 -13.55
N LYS A 251 -11.69 -20.87 -13.77
CA LYS A 251 -11.88 -19.73 -12.85
C LYS A 251 -12.35 -20.18 -11.47
N HIS A 252 -13.31 -21.10 -11.40
CA HIS A 252 -13.77 -21.64 -10.12
C HIS A 252 -12.63 -22.36 -9.38
N ALA A 253 -11.88 -23.22 -10.08
CA ALA A 253 -10.74 -23.93 -9.49
C ALA A 253 -9.65 -22.97 -8.98
N LEU A 254 -9.36 -21.89 -9.71
CA LEU A 254 -8.41 -20.87 -9.27
C LEU A 254 -8.94 -20.06 -8.09
N GLN A 255 -10.24 -19.80 -8.03
CA GLN A 255 -10.86 -19.12 -6.89
C GLN A 255 -10.76 -19.98 -5.62
N ASP A 256 -10.98 -21.28 -5.72
CA ASP A 256 -10.80 -22.23 -4.61
C ASP A 256 -9.34 -22.30 -4.15
N VAL A 257 -8.39 -22.28 -5.09
CA VAL A 257 -6.95 -22.21 -4.81
C VAL A 257 -6.60 -20.93 -4.06
N LEU A 258 -7.09 -19.77 -4.52
CA LEU A 258 -6.84 -18.48 -3.86
C LEU A 258 -7.39 -18.42 -2.44
N ALA A 259 -8.54 -19.04 -2.19
CA ALA A 259 -9.14 -19.08 -0.86
C ALA A 259 -8.34 -19.92 0.15
N ARG A 260 -7.56 -20.90 -0.34
CA ARG A 260 -6.78 -21.83 0.50
C ARG A 260 -5.27 -21.56 0.49
N LEU A 261 -4.82 -20.56 -0.25
CA LEU A 261 -3.42 -20.32 -0.56
C LEU A 261 -2.52 -20.13 0.67
N GLU A 262 -3.02 -19.50 1.74
CA GLU A 262 -2.27 -19.27 2.97
C GLU A 262 -1.94 -20.56 3.74
N GLY A 263 -2.71 -21.63 3.51
CA GLY A 263 -2.53 -22.92 4.20
C GLY A 263 -1.71 -23.94 3.42
N PHE A 264 -1.17 -23.59 2.25
CA PHE A 264 -0.46 -24.52 1.38
C PHE A 264 0.99 -24.75 1.82
N ASP A 265 1.42 -26.01 1.72
CA ASP A 265 2.82 -26.41 1.88
C ASP A 265 3.59 -26.36 0.54
N ASP A 266 4.85 -26.82 0.54
CA ASP A 266 5.69 -26.85 -0.66
C ASP A 266 5.10 -27.71 -1.78
N LYS A 267 4.44 -28.81 -1.43
CA LYS A 267 3.88 -29.76 -2.38
C LYS A 267 2.61 -29.21 -2.99
N ASP A 268 1.71 -28.68 -2.18
CA ASP A 268 0.47 -28.04 -2.63
C ASP A 268 0.80 -26.90 -3.62
N MET A 269 1.78 -26.05 -3.27
CA MET A 269 2.24 -24.96 -4.13
C MET A 269 2.84 -25.50 -5.44
N HIS A 270 3.66 -26.56 -5.37
CA HIS A 270 4.25 -27.18 -6.55
C HIS A 270 3.20 -27.80 -7.48
N GLU A 271 2.21 -28.48 -6.92
CA GLU A 271 1.10 -29.08 -7.65
C GLU A 271 0.29 -28.02 -8.39
N VAL A 272 -0.05 -26.91 -7.73
CA VAL A 272 -0.78 -25.81 -8.34
C VAL A 272 0.03 -25.17 -9.48
N ILE A 273 1.31 -24.87 -9.25
CA ILE A 273 2.19 -24.28 -10.26
C ILE A 273 2.28 -25.20 -11.49
N THR A 274 2.39 -26.51 -11.27
CA THR A 274 2.50 -27.50 -12.35
C THR A 274 1.16 -27.69 -13.08
N LYS A 275 0.06 -27.84 -12.34
CA LYS A 275 -1.29 -28.07 -12.88
C LYS A 275 -1.76 -26.93 -13.79
N PHE A 276 -1.51 -25.68 -13.39
CA PHE A 276 -1.87 -24.50 -14.17
C PHE A 276 -0.71 -23.98 -15.04
N ASN A 277 0.42 -24.69 -15.04
CA ASN A 277 1.61 -24.39 -15.83
C ASN A 277 2.08 -22.94 -15.68
N PHE A 278 2.11 -22.44 -14.43
CA PHE A 278 2.55 -21.08 -14.14
C PHE A 278 4.03 -20.89 -14.46
N LYS A 279 4.35 -19.75 -15.08
CA LYS A 279 5.69 -19.39 -15.55
C LYS A 279 6.19 -18.12 -14.88
N SER A 280 7.48 -17.86 -15.00
CA SER A 280 8.09 -16.59 -14.59
C SER A 280 7.34 -15.40 -15.22
N PRO A 281 6.87 -14.41 -14.42
CA PRO A 281 6.14 -13.25 -14.95
C PRO A 281 6.98 -12.35 -15.87
N SER A 282 8.30 -12.31 -15.68
CA SER A 282 9.22 -11.46 -16.42
C SER A 282 9.64 -12.06 -17.75
N THR A 283 9.91 -13.37 -17.77
CA THR A 283 10.55 -14.06 -18.91
C THR A 283 9.69 -15.15 -19.56
N GLY A 284 8.66 -15.64 -18.87
CA GLY A 284 7.86 -16.78 -19.32
C GLY A 284 8.56 -18.14 -19.21
N ASN A 285 9.72 -18.21 -18.54
CA ASN A 285 10.44 -19.47 -18.34
C ASN A 285 9.81 -20.37 -17.27
N ASP A 286 10.25 -21.63 -17.27
CA ASP A 286 9.94 -22.62 -16.25
C ASP A 286 10.55 -22.25 -14.88
N LEU A 287 9.85 -22.65 -13.83
CA LEU A 287 10.20 -22.38 -12.44
C LEU A 287 10.72 -23.63 -11.75
N THR A 288 11.62 -23.46 -10.79
CA THR A 288 12.01 -24.55 -9.87
C THR A 288 10.85 -24.95 -8.96
N PRO A 289 10.91 -26.13 -8.33
CA PRO A 289 10.05 -26.44 -7.20
C PRO A 289 10.16 -25.38 -6.10
N PRO A 290 9.09 -25.17 -5.31
CA PRO A 290 9.13 -24.27 -4.16
C PRO A 290 10.17 -24.74 -3.13
N ILE A 291 10.97 -23.81 -2.63
CA ILE A 291 11.99 -24.06 -1.61
C ILE A 291 11.75 -23.10 -0.46
N ALA A 292 11.88 -23.57 0.78
CA ALA A 292 11.77 -22.73 1.96
C ALA A 292 12.91 -21.70 1.96
N PHE A 293 12.55 -20.41 2.06
CA PHE A 293 13.51 -19.32 2.18
C PHE A 293 13.27 -18.57 3.48
N ASN A 294 14.26 -18.59 4.35
CA ASN A 294 14.20 -17.86 5.61
C ASN A 294 14.21 -16.35 5.35
N LEU A 295 13.21 -15.65 5.90
CA LEU A 295 13.03 -14.21 5.70
C LEU A 295 13.90 -13.35 6.62
N MET A 296 14.51 -13.96 7.64
CA MET A 296 15.37 -13.24 8.57
C MET A 296 16.71 -12.89 7.91
N PHE A 297 17.21 -11.68 8.17
CA PHE A 297 18.53 -11.26 7.71
C PHE A 297 19.62 -11.81 8.64
N PRO A 298 20.45 -12.78 8.20
CA PRO A 298 21.51 -13.33 9.03
C PRO A 298 22.69 -12.36 9.13
N THR A 299 23.37 -12.40 10.27
CA THR A 299 24.62 -11.68 10.53
C THR A 299 25.47 -12.45 11.54
N GLN A 300 26.69 -11.99 11.77
CA GLN A 300 27.62 -12.60 12.72
C GLN A 300 28.06 -11.54 13.73
N ILE A 301 28.08 -11.91 15.00
CA ILE A 301 28.54 -11.06 16.10
C ILE A 301 29.97 -11.48 16.46
N GLY A 302 30.84 -10.47 16.59
CA GLY A 302 32.23 -10.66 16.96
C GLY A 302 33.16 -10.97 15.77
N PRO A 303 34.48 -10.86 15.97
CA PRO A 303 35.46 -10.93 14.90
C PRO A 303 35.71 -12.36 14.40
N THR A 304 35.38 -13.39 15.19
CA THR A 304 35.61 -14.80 14.84
C THR A 304 34.47 -15.40 14.01
N GLY A 305 33.31 -14.75 13.94
CA GLY A 305 32.15 -15.23 13.17
C GLY A 305 31.38 -16.38 13.83
N ASP A 306 31.80 -16.83 15.02
CA ASP A 306 31.21 -18.00 15.69
C ASP A 306 29.79 -17.72 16.22
N PHE A 307 29.47 -16.46 16.49
CA PHE A 307 28.20 -16.09 17.08
C PHE A 307 27.20 -15.65 16.01
N LYS A 308 26.41 -16.60 15.53
CA LYS A 308 25.32 -16.33 14.57
C LYS A 308 24.20 -15.52 15.21
N ALA A 309 23.75 -14.51 14.50
CA ALA A 309 22.64 -13.66 14.89
C ALA A 309 21.80 -13.28 13.68
N TYR A 310 20.65 -12.68 13.93
CA TYR A 310 19.77 -12.16 12.90
C TYR A 310 19.32 -10.75 13.27
N LEU A 311 18.88 -9.98 12.28
CA LEU A 311 18.01 -8.83 12.56
C LEU A 311 16.65 -9.36 13.00
N ARG A 312 16.12 -8.82 14.10
CA ARG A 312 14.83 -9.23 14.66
C ARG A 312 13.72 -9.13 13.61
N PRO A 313 12.92 -10.19 13.40
CA PRO A 313 11.76 -10.14 12.51
C PRO A 313 10.56 -9.43 13.15
N GLU A 314 10.56 -9.30 14.49
CA GLU A 314 9.52 -8.67 15.30
C GLU A 314 10.11 -8.08 16.60
N THR A 315 9.35 -7.26 17.33
CA THR A 315 9.78 -6.65 18.59
C THR A 315 9.43 -7.47 19.84
N ALA A 316 8.46 -8.39 19.75
CA ALA A 316 7.91 -9.13 20.90
C ALA A 316 8.95 -9.96 21.67
N GLN A 317 9.88 -10.60 20.96
CA GLN A 317 10.94 -11.42 21.57
C GLN A 317 11.77 -10.64 22.62
N GLY A 318 11.98 -9.33 22.40
CA GLY A 318 12.68 -8.47 23.35
C GLY A 318 11.92 -8.29 24.68
N ILE A 319 10.59 -8.27 24.63
CA ILE A 319 9.72 -8.18 25.80
C ILE A 319 9.75 -9.51 26.57
N PHE A 320 9.60 -10.65 25.88
CA PHE A 320 9.58 -11.97 26.51
C PHE A 320 10.87 -12.30 27.27
N VAL A 321 12.04 -11.99 26.70
CA VAL A 321 13.32 -12.24 27.40
C VAL A 321 13.50 -11.36 28.64
N ASN A 322 12.82 -10.22 28.69
CA ASN A 322 12.84 -9.29 29.83
C ASN A 322 11.65 -9.44 30.78
N PHE A 323 10.75 -10.41 30.53
CA PHE A 323 9.50 -10.57 31.28
C PHE A 323 9.70 -10.61 32.79
N LYS A 324 10.73 -11.32 33.28
CA LYS A 324 11.02 -11.39 34.72
C LYS A 324 11.25 -10.00 35.34
N ARG A 325 12.02 -9.14 34.67
CA ARG A 325 12.31 -7.77 35.15
C ARG A 325 11.08 -6.87 35.08
N LEU A 326 10.28 -7.03 34.03
CA LEU A 326 9.02 -6.30 33.87
C LEU A 326 8.01 -6.68 34.96
N LEU A 327 7.90 -7.97 35.27
CA LEU A 327 7.05 -8.46 36.35
C LEU A 327 7.52 -7.98 37.72
N GLU A 328 8.83 -7.98 37.98
CA GLU A 328 9.42 -7.44 39.21
C GLU A 328 9.16 -5.94 39.36
N PHE A 329 9.26 -5.18 38.27
CA PHE A 329 8.93 -3.74 38.27
C PHE A 329 7.47 -3.50 38.67
N ASN A 330 6.56 -4.39 38.26
CA ASN A 330 5.16 -4.33 38.62
C ASN A 330 4.82 -5.04 39.95
N GLN A 331 5.81 -5.25 40.82
CA GLN A 331 5.65 -5.87 42.15
C GLN A 331 4.97 -7.26 42.09
N ALA A 332 5.23 -8.03 41.04
CA ALA A 332 4.62 -9.33 40.77
C ALA A 332 3.08 -9.31 40.63
N SER A 333 2.48 -8.14 40.42
CA SER A 333 1.10 -8.02 39.97
C SER A 333 1.05 -8.20 38.45
N PHE A 334 0.09 -8.97 37.95
CA PHE A 334 -0.11 -9.13 36.51
C PHE A 334 -0.86 -7.90 35.96
N ILE A 335 -0.28 -7.23 34.97
CA ILE A 335 -0.97 -6.33 34.05
C ILE A 335 -0.75 -6.90 32.64
N GLU A 336 -1.74 -6.75 31.75
CA GLU A 336 -1.66 -7.22 30.37
C GLU A 336 -0.46 -6.59 29.63
N PHE A 337 0.30 -7.42 28.89
CA PHE A 337 1.43 -7.00 28.06
C PHE A 337 1.04 -7.08 26.58
N LEU A 338 1.38 -6.06 25.78
CA LEU A 338 1.27 -6.06 24.32
C LEU A 338 2.65 -6.05 23.66
#